data_AF-A0AAD4HHY6-F1
#
_entry.id   AF-A0AAD4HHY6-F1
#
_cell.length_a   1.000
_cell.length_b   1.000
_cell.length_c   1.000
_cell.angle_alpha   90.00
_cell.angle_beta   90.00
_cell.angle_gamma   90.00
#
_symmetry.space_group_name_H-M   'P 1'
#
loop_
_entity.id
_entity.type
_entity.pdbx_description
1 polymer ?
#
loop_
_entity_poly.entity_id
_entity_poly.type
_entity_poly.pdbx_seq_one_letter_code
_entity_poly.pdbx_strand_id
1 'polypeptide(L)'
;KTTELHLRCRLYSSSWSKPRQVTMLTRCSDRLHSGKHFPVPESLLDCATVQPYVHNCLVTLHEGRHIYQFCVFFKWHCHLRTNPLLSSIDHIFRGDAVVMRIGASAGSVVNMRGRDNSLADFIMHQ
;
A
#
# COMPACT_ATOMS: atom_id res chain seq x y z
N LYS A 1 12.21 -3.83 22.16
CA LYS A 1 13.14 -4.26 21.08
C LYS A 1 12.33 -4.32 19.80
N THR A 2 12.65 -3.51 18.80
CA THR A 2 11.94 -3.50 17.52
C THR A 2 12.29 -4.77 16.73
N THR A 3 11.28 -5.46 16.21
CA THR A 3 11.46 -6.58 15.28
C THR A 3 11.04 -6.16 13.87
N GLU A 4 11.62 -6.79 12.87
CA GLU A 4 11.31 -6.54 11.45
C GLU A 4 10.54 -7.73 10.88
N LEU A 5 9.49 -7.42 10.13
CA LEU A 5 8.60 -8.37 9.47
C LEU A 5 8.37 -7.93 8.03
N HIS A 6 8.13 -8.89 7.15
CA HIS A 6 7.82 -8.64 5.76
C HIS A 6 6.36 -9.00 5.49
N LEU A 7 5.50 -8.00 5.29
CA LEU A 7 4.07 -8.20 5.06
C LEU A 7 3.74 -8.09 3.57
N ARG A 8 2.90 -8.98 3.04
CA ARG A 8 2.46 -8.87 1.64
C ARG A 8 1.53 -7.68 1.47
N CYS A 9 1.76 -6.98 0.37
CA CYS A 9 1.08 -5.78 -0.06
C CYS A 9 0.88 -5.82 -1.59
N ARG A 10 0.14 -4.87 -2.14
CA ARG A 10 -0.15 -4.77 -3.58
C ARG A 10 0.48 -3.51 -4.15
N LEU A 11 1.46 -3.64 -5.04
CA LEU A 11 2.23 -2.54 -5.62
C LEU A 11 1.76 -2.23 -7.05
N TYR A 12 1.52 -0.95 -7.31
CA TYR A 12 1.18 -0.34 -8.59
C TYR A 12 2.35 0.54 -9.02
N SER A 13 3.34 -0.07 -9.68
CA SER A 13 4.51 0.65 -10.16
C SER A 13 4.32 1.15 -11.58
N SER A 14 4.71 2.40 -11.83
CA SER A 14 4.80 3.03 -13.15
C SER A 14 5.73 2.29 -14.12
N SER A 15 6.63 1.45 -13.61
CA SER A 15 7.54 0.66 -14.43
C SER A 15 6.96 -0.69 -14.87
N TRP A 16 5.75 -1.05 -14.44
CA TRP A 16 5.13 -2.35 -14.72
C TRP A 16 3.81 -2.21 -15.48
N SER A 17 3.48 -3.23 -16.28
CA SER A 17 2.22 -3.32 -17.02
C SER A 17 1.06 -3.91 -16.20
N LYS A 18 1.32 -4.42 -15.00
CA LYS A 18 0.30 -4.97 -14.11
C LYS A 18 0.68 -4.81 -12.64
N PRO A 19 -0.30 -4.66 -11.72
CA PRO A 19 -0.01 -4.62 -10.30
C PRO A 19 0.53 -5.97 -9.82
N ARG A 20 1.43 -5.97 -8.84
CA ARG A 20 2.04 -7.19 -8.32
C ARG A 20 1.93 -7.28 -6.81
N GLN A 21 1.81 -8.50 -6.30
CA GLN A 21 1.92 -8.75 -4.88
C GLN A 21 3.41 -8.79 -4.52
N VAL A 22 3.81 -7.96 -3.57
CA VAL A 22 5.20 -7.86 -3.08
C VAL A 22 5.20 -7.81 -1.56
N THR A 23 6.37 -7.93 -0.92
CA THR A 23 6.51 -7.80 0.53
C THR A 23 7.10 -6.45 0.89
N MET A 24 6.53 -5.80 1.91
CA MET A 24 7.04 -4.54 2.45
C MET A 24 7.65 -4.75 3.83
N LEU A 25 8.80 -4.12 4.06
CA LEU A 25 9.42 -4.06 5.38
C LEU A 25 8.48 -3.35 6.35
N THR A 26 8.28 -3.97 7.51
CA THR A 26 7.38 -3.49 8.54
C THR A 26 8.04 -3.68 9.90
N ARG A 27 8.12 -2.60 10.69
CA ARG A 27 8.65 -2.64 12.05
C ARG A 27 7.54 -2.97 13.04
N CYS A 28 7.83 -3.77 14.06
CA CYS A 28 6.90 -4.10 15.13
C CYS A 28 7.47 -3.72 16.49
N SER A 29 6.62 -3.14 17.35
CA SER A 29 6.99 -2.71 18.69
C SER A 29 7.16 -3.86 19.69
N ASP A 30 6.59 -5.04 19.41
CA ASP A 30 6.56 -6.15 20.37
C ASP A 30 6.77 -7.53 19.73
N ARG A 31 7.45 -8.44 20.44
CA ARG A 31 7.83 -9.78 19.92
C ARG A 31 6.64 -10.75 19.83
N LEU A 32 5.49 -10.39 20.37
CA LEU A 32 4.33 -11.25 20.60
C LEU A 32 3.14 -10.95 19.68
N HIS A 33 3.34 -10.72 18.38
CA HIS A 33 2.28 -10.72 17.34
C HIS A 33 1.06 -9.77 17.54
N SER A 34 0.97 -9.04 18.64
CA SER A 34 -0.10 -8.12 19.05
C SER A 34 0.33 -6.65 19.00
N GLY A 35 1.60 -6.40 18.64
CA GLY A 35 2.16 -5.07 18.53
C GLY A 35 1.65 -4.30 17.31
N LYS A 36 1.68 -2.96 17.39
CA LYS A 36 1.43 -2.11 16.23
C LYS A 36 2.52 -2.35 15.19
N HIS A 37 2.10 -2.56 13.95
CA HIS A 37 2.96 -2.69 12.81
C HIS A 37 3.11 -1.34 12.12
N PHE A 38 4.36 -0.94 11.88
CA PHE A 38 4.74 0.32 11.27
C PHE A 38 5.37 0.04 9.89
N PRO A 39 4.62 0.20 8.80
CA PRO A 39 5.12 0.05 7.44
C PRO A 39 6.31 0.96 7.16
N VAL A 40 7.25 0.49 6.36
CA VAL A 40 8.35 1.29 5.81
C VAL A 40 8.17 1.37 4.29
N PRO A 41 7.28 2.24 3.79
CA PRO A 41 6.95 2.32 2.36
C PRO A 41 8.12 2.75 1.48
N GLU A 42 9.12 3.41 2.06
CA GLU A 42 10.37 3.78 1.39
C GLU A 42 11.17 2.56 0.93
N SER A 43 10.90 1.37 1.48
CA SER A 43 11.48 0.11 0.99
C SER A 43 10.98 -0.31 -0.40
N LEU A 44 9.86 0.27 -0.86
CA LEU A 44 9.24 -0.03 -2.16
C LEU A 44 9.07 1.21 -3.05
N LEU A 45 8.83 2.39 -2.46
CA LEU A 45 8.59 3.65 -3.17
C LEU A 45 9.87 4.48 -3.24
N ASP A 46 10.67 4.23 -4.28
CA ASP A 46 11.93 4.92 -4.53
C ASP A 46 11.73 6.40 -4.99
N CYS A 47 12.78 7.09 -5.41
CA CYS A 47 12.80 8.48 -5.85
C CYS A 47 12.63 9.51 -4.70
N ALA A 48 13.25 9.24 -3.55
CA ALA A 48 13.32 10.20 -2.45
C ALA A 48 13.97 11.55 -2.86
N THR A 49 14.84 11.53 -3.87
CA THR A 49 15.45 12.73 -4.46
C THR A 49 14.45 13.63 -5.19
N VAL A 50 13.37 13.07 -5.74
CA VAL A 50 12.31 13.81 -6.45
C VAL A 50 11.21 14.22 -5.48
N GLN A 51 10.78 13.28 -4.63
CA GLN A 51 9.79 13.52 -3.60
C GLN A 51 10.24 12.86 -2.30
N PRO A 52 10.63 13.65 -1.29
CA PRO A 52 11.26 13.13 -0.08
C PRO A 52 10.30 12.31 0.79
N TYR A 53 9.02 12.69 0.82
CA TYR A 53 8.03 12.07 1.70
C TYR A 53 7.07 11.16 0.93
N VAL A 54 6.72 10.04 1.54
CA VAL A 54 5.63 9.18 1.10
C VAL A 54 4.34 9.69 1.74
N HIS A 55 3.31 9.90 0.91
CA HIS A 55 1.97 10.23 1.40
C HIS A 55 1.20 8.95 1.71
N ASN A 56 0.23 9.03 2.61
CA ASN A 56 -0.68 7.93 2.87
C ASN A 56 -2.12 8.37 3.09
N CYS A 57 -3.06 7.50 2.73
CA CYS A 57 -4.48 7.67 3.05
C CYS A 57 -5.10 6.33 3.48
N LEU A 58 -6.23 6.43 4.18
CA LEU A 58 -7.03 5.28 4.59
C LEU A 58 -8.23 5.15 3.67
N VAL A 59 -8.44 3.95 3.14
CA VAL A 59 -9.60 3.63 2.30
C VAL A 59 -10.44 2.56 2.96
N THR A 60 -11.73 2.83 3.09
CA THR A 60 -12.72 1.86 3.60
C THR A 60 -13.61 1.41 2.46
N LEU A 61 -13.62 0.11 2.18
CA LEU A 61 -14.44 -0.54 1.18
C LEU A 61 -15.54 -1.36 1.85
N HIS A 62 -16.77 -1.15 1.41
CA HIS A 62 -17.94 -1.90 1.85
C HIS A 62 -18.33 -2.92 0.78
N GLU A 63 -18.30 -4.21 1.11
CA GLU A 63 -18.75 -5.30 0.24
C GLU A 63 -19.84 -6.10 0.95
N GLY A 64 -21.10 -5.74 0.66
CA GLY A 64 -22.26 -6.26 1.37
C GLY A 64 -22.20 -5.90 2.86
N ARG A 65 -22.12 -6.91 3.74
CA ARG A 65 -21.99 -6.72 5.20
C ARG A 65 -20.55 -6.65 5.70
N HIS A 66 -19.56 -6.84 4.81
CA HIS A 66 -18.15 -6.84 5.18
C HIS A 66 -17.53 -5.45 4.99
N ILE A 67 -16.71 -5.04 5.96
CA ILE A 67 -15.95 -3.80 5.92
C ILE A 67 -14.47 -4.15 5.79
N TYR A 68 -13.84 -3.63 4.74
CA TYR A 68 -12.42 -3.76 4.48
C TYR A 68 -11.75 -2.40 4.56
N GLN A 69 -10.65 -2.32 5.29
CA GLN A 69 -9.82 -1.14 5.44
C GLN A 69 -8.44 -1.37 4.83
N PHE A 70 -7.97 -0.40 4.08
CA PHE A 70 -6.67 -0.41 3.42
C PHE A 70 -5.93 0.88 3.72
N CYS A 71 -4.61 0.79 3.85
CA CYS A 71 -3.73 1.95 3.85
C CYS A 71 -3.07 2.00 2.48
N VAL A 72 -3.20 3.13 1.78
CA VAL A 72 -2.55 3.37 0.50
C VAL A 72 -1.39 4.32 0.77
N PHE A 73 -0.18 3.88 0.43
CA PHE A 73 1.01 4.72 0.43
C PHE A 73 1.35 5.07 -1.01
N PHE A 74 1.69 6.32 -1.28
CA PHE A 74 1.98 6.73 -2.64
C PHE A 74 2.97 7.89 -2.71
N LYS A 75 3.63 7.97 -3.87
CA LYS A 75 4.32 9.17 -4.32
C LYS A 75 3.59 9.70 -5.54
N TRP A 76 3.42 11.01 -5.56
CA TRP A 76 2.75 11.74 -6.63
C TRP A 76 3.47 13.06 -6.85
N HIS A 77 4.14 13.18 -8.00
CA HIS A 77 4.90 14.37 -8.35
C HIS A 77 5.05 14.55 -9.86
N CYS A 78 5.08 15.80 -10.33
CA CYS A 78 5.16 16.13 -11.75
C CYS A 78 6.46 15.69 -12.45
N HIS A 79 7.50 15.32 -11.70
CA HIS A 79 8.76 14.78 -12.26
C HIS A 79 8.85 13.25 -12.19
N LEU A 80 7.84 12.57 -11.64
CA LEU A 80 7.79 11.10 -11.66
C LEU A 80 7.21 10.60 -12.99
N ARG A 81 7.34 9.29 -13.24
CA ARG A 81 6.79 8.65 -14.45
C ARG A 81 5.27 8.53 -14.34
N THR A 82 4.58 8.76 -15.44
CA THR A 82 3.14 8.47 -15.53
C THR A 82 2.90 7.00 -15.25
N ASN A 83 1.91 6.71 -14.41
CA ASN A 83 1.56 5.36 -14.02
C ASN A 83 0.26 4.92 -14.70
N PRO A 84 0.32 4.11 -15.77
CA PRO A 84 -0.88 3.72 -16.50
C PRO A 84 -1.83 2.87 -15.65
N LEU A 85 -1.32 2.19 -14.62
CA LEU A 85 -2.12 1.36 -13.70
C LEU A 85 -3.06 2.18 -12.81
N LEU A 86 -2.80 3.48 -12.67
CA LEU A 86 -3.55 4.40 -11.82
C LEU A 86 -4.34 5.43 -12.63
N SER A 87 -4.44 5.21 -13.95
CA SER A 87 -5.12 6.11 -14.89
C SER A 87 -6.63 6.27 -14.65
N SER A 88 -7.24 5.33 -13.92
CA SER A 88 -8.66 5.41 -13.51
C SER A 88 -8.86 6.40 -12.37
N ILE A 89 -7.89 6.50 -11.44
CA ILE A 89 -7.92 7.47 -10.33
C ILE A 89 -7.63 8.87 -10.85
N ASP A 90 -6.57 8.99 -11.64
CA ASP A 90 -6.18 10.24 -12.29
C ASP A 90 -5.45 9.89 -13.59
N HIS A 91 -5.99 10.37 -14.73
CA HIS A 91 -5.42 10.15 -16.06
C HIS A 91 -3.95 10.62 -16.17
N ILE A 92 -3.54 11.54 -15.30
CA ILE A 92 -2.18 12.06 -15.23
C ILE A 92 -1.48 11.68 -13.92
N PHE A 93 -1.85 10.58 -13.27
CA PHE A 93 -1.15 10.12 -12.08
C PHE A 93 0.33 9.83 -12.39
N ARG A 94 1.25 10.49 -11.69
CA ARG A 94 2.70 10.35 -11.87
C ARG A 94 3.37 9.89 -10.58
N GLY A 95 3.77 8.62 -10.54
CA GLY A 95 4.42 8.00 -9.39
C GLY A 95 3.88 6.60 -9.11
N ASP A 96 4.30 6.03 -7.98
CA ASP A 96 3.99 4.65 -7.61
C ASP A 96 3.11 4.63 -6.35
N ALA A 97 2.26 3.62 -6.24
CA ALA A 97 1.41 3.42 -5.06
C ALA A 97 1.47 1.97 -4.56
N VAL A 98 1.39 1.79 -3.25
CA VAL A 98 1.31 0.48 -2.60
C VAL A 98 0.16 0.44 -1.62
N VAL A 99 -0.61 -0.64 -1.68
CA VAL A 99 -1.78 -0.88 -0.84
C VAL A 99 -1.46 -1.95 0.18
N MET A 100 -1.77 -1.69 1.45
CA MET A 100 -1.73 -2.65 2.54
C MET A 100 -3.12 -2.88 3.14
N ARG A 101 -3.38 -4.10 3.62
CA ARG A 101 -4.57 -4.40 4.41
C ARG A 101 -4.39 -3.95 5.85
N ILE A 102 -5.43 -3.37 6.44
CA ILE A 102 -5.50 -3.04 7.87
C ILE A 102 -6.31 -4.11 8.61
N GLY A 103 -5.73 -4.73 9.63
CA GLY A 103 -6.42 -5.72 10.45
C GLY A 103 -7.63 -5.13 11.18
N ALA A 104 -8.68 -5.94 11.35
CA ALA A 104 -9.89 -5.53 12.06
C ALA A 104 -9.64 -5.26 13.56
N SER A 105 -8.63 -5.91 14.14
CA SER A 105 -8.22 -5.69 15.53
C SER A 105 -7.03 -4.73 15.56
N ALA A 106 -7.22 -3.58 16.19
CA ALA A 106 -6.18 -2.58 16.50
C ALA A 106 -5.63 -1.69 15.37
N GLY A 107 -6.23 -1.69 14.16
CA GLY A 107 -5.83 -0.76 13.09
C GLY A 107 -4.39 -0.95 12.60
N SER A 108 -3.80 -2.12 12.88
CA SER A 108 -2.44 -2.49 12.49
C SER A 108 -2.44 -3.07 11.08
N VAL A 109 -1.39 -2.83 10.29
CA VAL A 109 -1.31 -3.46 8.96
C VAL A 109 -1.12 -4.97 9.07
N VAL A 110 -1.71 -5.72 8.15
CA VAL A 110 -1.66 -7.18 8.12
C VAL A 110 -1.27 -7.67 6.73
N ASN A 111 -0.84 -8.92 6.68
CA ASN A 111 -0.46 -9.60 5.46
C ASN A 111 -1.67 -9.72 4.51
N MET A 112 -1.59 -9.16 3.30
CA MET A 112 -2.64 -9.33 2.28
C MET A 112 -2.75 -10.80 1.83
N ARG A 113 -3.99 -11.28 1.64
CA ARG A 113 -4.30 -12.67 1.26
C ARG A 113 -5.43 -12.72 0.23
N GLY A 114 -5.29 -13.60 -0.75
CA GLY A 114 -6.36 -13.98 -1.68
C GLY A 114 -7.18 -12.79 -2.20
N ARG A 115 -8.42 -12.67 -1.70
CA ARG A 115 -9.40 -11.64 -2.07
C ARG A 115 -8.93 -10.20 -1.85
N ASP A 116 -8.01 -9.97 -0.91
CA ASP A 116 -7.47 -8.62 -0.64
C ASP A 116 -6.82 -8.00 -1.88
N ASN A 117 -6.22 -8.82 -2.76
CA ASN A 117 -5.62 -8.31 -4.00
C ASN A 117 -6.68 -7.79 -4.97
N SER A 118 -7.78 -8.53 -5.14
CA SER A 118 -8.89 -8.11 -6.00
C SER A 118 -9.59 -6.88 -5.46
N LEU A 119 -9.75 -6.78 -4.13
CA LEU A 119 -10.34 -5.60 -3.49
C LEU A 119 -9.41 -4.37 -3.60
N ALA A 120 -8.10 -4.56 -3.46
CA ALA A 120 -7.13 -3.49 -3.71
C ALA A 120 -7.17 -3.04 -5.18
N ASP A 121 -7.18 -3.98 -6.12
CA ASP A 121 -7.29 -3.65 -7.54
C ASP A 121 -8.60 -2.89 -7.83
N PHE A 122 -9.72 -3.30 -7.23
CA PHE A 122 -10.99 -2.58 -7.33
C PHE A 122 -10.89 -1.15 -6.82
N ILE A 123 -10.32 -0.94 -5.61
CA ILE A 123 -10.12 0.40 -5.03
C ILE A 123 -9.27 1.31 -5.93
N MET A 124 -8.26 0.75 -6.58
CA MET A 124 -7.32 1.53 -7.39
C MET A 124 -7.79 1.73 -8.84
N HIS A 125 -8.94 1.18 -9.23
CA HIS A 125 -9.54 1.33 -10.56
C HIS A 125 -10.97 1.91 -10.51
N GLN A 126 -11.42 2.43 -9.36
CA GLN A 126 -12.68 3.15 -9.26
C GLN A 126 -12.59 4.55 -9.87
#